data_AF-A0A352JUN5-F1
#
_entry.id   AF-A0A352JUN5-F1
#
_cell.length_a   1.000
_cell.length_b   1.000
_cell.length_c   1.000
_cell.angle_alpha   90.00
_cell.angle_beta   90.00
_cell.angle_gamma   90.00
#
_symmetry.space_group_name_H-M   'P 1'
#
loop_
_entity.id
_entity.type
_entity.pdbx_description
1 polymer ?
#
loop_
_entity_poly.entity_id
_entity_poly.type
_entity_poly.pdbx_seq_one_letter_code
_entity_poly.pdbx_strand_id
1 'polypeptide(L)'
;MEIDVNQTILIVVGVDIEPEEADRPLAYKLKSVIEASPRFGGHPFRKCIVISDALYEHDKLIQVCPTIAIGGPGVNAVAGVLVEKLPVYLSKNNRYFIQLDKDFIDQKISIWGMDRDSTAESIEMFIANGILDDFLKTIWG
;
A
#
# COMPACT_ATOMS: atom_id res chain seq x y z
N MET A 1 -16.03 -9.56 12.51
CA MET A 1 -14.96 -8.69 13.07
C MET A 1 -15.17 -7.32 12.44
N GLU A 2 -15.38 -6.27 13.24
CA GLU A 2 -15.72 -4.94 12.71
C GLU A 2 -14.46 -4.23 12.20
N ILE A 3 -14.51 -3.70 10.98
CA ILE A 3 -13.45 -2.88 10.37
C ILE A 3 -13.85 -1.43 10.59
N ASP A 4 -12.98 -0.66 11.26
CA ASP A 4 -13.10 0.79 11.28
C ASP A 4 -12.31 1.33 10.08
N VAL A 5 -13.03 1.86 9.10
CA VAL A 5 -12.46 2.31 7.82
C VAL A 5 -11.50 3.50 7.98
N ASN A 6 -11.60 4.27 9.06
CA ASN A 6 -10.70 5.41 9.31
C ASN A 6 -9.47 5.00 10.13
N GLN A 7 -9.46 3.80 10.70
CA GLN A 7 -8.36 3.28 11.52
C GLN A 7 -7.65 2.08 10.89
N THR A 8 -8.17 1.55 9.78
CA THR A 8 -7.65 0.36 9.11
C THR A 8 -6.91 0.72 7.83
N ILE A 9 -5.63 0.35 7.75
CA ILE A 9 -4.84 0.40 6.52
C ILE A 9 -4.99 -0.92 5.78
N LEU A 10 -5.26 -0.87 4.49
CA LEU A 10 -5.26 -2.03 3.61
C LEU A 10 -3.99 -2.05 2.78
N ILE A 11 -3.31 -3.19 2.76
CA ILE A 11 -2.27 -3.47 1.78
C ILE A 11 -2.87 -4.44 0.76
N VAL A 12 -2.98 -3.99 -0.48
CA VAL A 12 -3.69 -4.71 -1.55
C VAL A 12 -2.67 -5.30 -2.51
N VAL A 13 -2.75 -6.60 -2.76
CA VAL A 13 -1.88 -7.34 -3.70
C VAL A 13 -2.73 -8.11 -4.71
N GLY A 14 -2.14 -8.46 -5.85
CA GLY A 14 -2.76 -9.35 -6.84
C GLY A 14 -3.14 -10.71 -6.26
N VAL A 15 -4.12 -11.36 -6.90
CA VAL A 15 -4.64 -12.70 -6.52
C VAL A 15 -3.96 -13.86 -7.27
N ASP A 16 -3.21 -13.59 -8.32
CA ASP A 16 -2.52 -14.63 -9.10
C ASP A 16 -1.28 -15.21 -8.39
N ILE A 17 -0.80 -16.37 -8.87
CA ILE A 17 0.33 -17.11 -8.27
C ILE A 17 1.59 -16.24 -8.14
N GLU A 18 1.90 -15.45 -9.16
CA GLU A 18 3.12 -14.62 -9.14
C GLU A 18 3.08 -13.54 -8.04
N PRO A 19 2.03 -12.70 -7.92
CA PRO A 19 1.85 -11.82 -6.78
C PRO A 19 1.82 -12.55 -5.42
N GLU A 20 1.22 -13.73 -5.34
CA GLU A 20 1.19 -14.53 -4.10
C GLU A 20 2.60 -14.96 -3.64
N GLU A 21 3.48 -15.33 -4.58
CA GLU A 21 4.86 -15.72 -4.26
C GLU A 21 5.80 -14.52 -4.05
N ALA A 22 5.56 -13.41 -4.74
CA ALA A 22 6.48 -12.26 -4.77
C ALA A 22 5.98 -11.08 -3.92
N ASP A 23 4.83 -10.51 -4.29
CA ASP A 23 4.33 -9.25 -3.72
C ASP A 23 3.70 -9.44 -2.35
N ARG A 24 2.95 -10.53 -2.11
CA ARG A 24 2.31 -10.79 -0.81
C ARG A 24 3.32 -10.93 0.34
N PRO A 25 4.47 -11.62 0.19
CA PRO A 25 5.52 -11.58 1.20
C PRO A 25 6.05 -10.18 1.49
N LEU A 26 6.20 -9.34 0.47
CA LEU A 26 6.60 -7.93 0.65
C LEU A 26 5.53 -7.12 1.38
N ALA A 27 4.24 -7.35 1.07
CA ALA A 27 3.11 -6.75 1.78
C ALA A 27 3.10 -7.11 3.27
N TYR A 28 3.38 -8.36 3.63
CA TYR A 28 3.51 -8.76 5.03
C TYR A 28 4.73 -8.14 5.72
N LYS A 29 5.86 -7.98 5.02
CA LYS A 29 7.01 -7.24 5.56
C LYS A 29 6.64 -5.79 5.86
N LEU A 30 5.98 -5.10 4.92
CA LEU A 30 5.51 -3.73 5.11
C LEU A 30 4.50 -3.63 6.26
N LYS A 31 3.57 -4.58 6.37
CA LYS A 31 2.64 -4.69 7.49
C LYS A 31 3.39 -4.76 8.82
N SER A 32 4.43 -5.59 8.94
CA SER A 32 5.23 -5.67 10.18
C SER A 32 5.91 -4.34 10.52
N VAL A 33 6.37 -3.59 9.51
CA VAL A 33 6.96 -2.25 9.72
C VAL A 33 5.89 -1.25 10.20
N ILE A 34 4.70 -1.26 9.60
CA ILE A 34 3.56 -0.43 10.02
C ILE A 34 3.17 -0.73 11.47
N GLU A 35 3.05 -2.01 11.81
CA GLU A 35 2.65 -2.47 13.15
C GLU A 35 3.70 -2.20 14.22
N ALA A 36 4.98 -2.16 13.83
CA ALA A 36 6.09 -1.77 14.71
C ALA A 36 6.19 -0.24 14.92
N SER A 37 5.51 0.57 14.10
CA SER A 37 5.51 2.02 14.25
C SER A 37 4.92 2.44 15.60
N PRO A 38 5.53 3.40 16.33
CA PRO A 38 4.93 3.98 17.53
C PRO A 38 3.53 4.57 17.28
N ARG A 39 3.23 4.98 16.04
CA ARG A 39 1.91 5.47 15.63
C ARG A 39 0.86 4.37 15.59
N PHE A 40 1.23 3.11 15.40
CA PHE A 40 0.30 1.99 15.48
C PHE A 40 -0.22 1.88 16.93
N GLY A 41 0.70 1.73 17.89
CA GLY A 41 0.37 1.76 19.32
C GLY A 41 -0.69 0.74 19.75
N GLY A 42 -1.31 0.97 20.92
CA GLY A 42 -2.30 0.06 21.52
C GLY A 42 -3.76 0.38 21.23
N HIS A 43 -4.06 1.17 20.19
CA HIS A 43 -5.45 1.58 19.89
C HIS A 43 -6.25 0.39 19.33
N PRO A 44 -7.42 0.03 19.90
CA PRO A 44 -8.11 -1.23 19.61
C PRO A 44 -8.65 -1.35 18.18
N PHE A 45 -8.83 -0.23 17.49
CA PHE A 45 -9.36 -0.19 16.13
C PHE A 45 -8.30 -0.06 15.04
N ARG A 46 -7.03 0.17 15.40
CA ARG A 46 -5.95 0.29 14.42
C ARG A 46 -5.59 -1.08 13.89
N LYS A 47 -5.66 -1.21 12.57
CA LYS A 47 -5.39 -2.47 11.88
C LYS A 47 -4.59 -2.20 10.62
N CYS A 48 -3.72 -3.15 10.27
CA CYS A 48 -3.11 -3.23 8.96
C CYS A 48 -3.44 -4.60 8.39
N ILE A 49 -4.14 -4.68 7.25
CA ILE A 49 -4.63 -5.95 6.71
C ILE A 49 -4.13 -6.13 5.29
N VAL A 50 -3.52 -7.28 4.99
CA VAL A 50 -3.15 -7.66 3.62
C VAL A 50 -4.34 -8.37 2.98
N ILE A 51 -4.81 -7.86 1.85
CA ILE A 51 -5.97 -8.41 1.12
C ILE A 51 -5.65 -8.53 -0.38
N SER A 52 -6.46 -9.31 -1.10
CA SER A 52 -6.40 -9.33 -2.56
C SER A 52 -7.09 -8.12 -3.17
N ASP A 53 -6.65 -7.74 -4.37
CA ASP A 53 -7.31 -6.79 -5.25
C ASP A 53 -8.76 -7.18 -5.56
N ALA A 54 -9.02 -8.47 -5.81
CA ALA A 54 -10.37 -8.99 -6.01
C ALA A 54 -11.31 -8.74 -4.81
N LEU A 55 -10.83 -8.86 -3.58
CA LEU A 55 -11.63 -8.55 -2.38
C LEU A 55 -11.88 -7.04 -2.27
N TYR A 56 -10.85 -6.23 -2.53
CA TYR A 56 -10.94 -4.77 -2.50
C TYR A 56 -11.95 -4.24 -3.52
N GLU A 57 -11.97 -4.79 -4.74
CA GLU A 57 -12.91 -4.37 -5.79
C GLU A 57 -14.37 -4.69 -5.45
N HIS A 58 -14.60 -5.83 -4.80
CA HIS A 58 -15.96 -6.30 -4.50
C HIS A 58 -16.65 -5.50 -3.39
N ASP A 59 -15.89 -4.99 -2.41
CA ASP A 59 -16.46 -4.32 -1.23
C ASP A 59 -16.15 -2.83 -1.22
N LYS A 60 -17.16 -2.01 -1.53
CA LYS A 60 -17.05 -0.55 -1.56
C LYS A 60 -16.77 0.08 -0.19
N LEU A 61 -17.12 -0.59 0.91
CA LEU A 61 -16.92 -0.05 2.25
C LEU A 61 -15.43 -0.01 2.58
N ILE A 62 -14.72 -1.09 2.28
CA ILE A 62 -13.27 -1.17 2.54
C ILE A 62 -12.45 -0.30 1.58
N GLN A 63 -13.03 0.12 0.44
CA GLN A 63 -12.39 1.11 -0.44
C GLN A 63 -12.28 2.51 0.18
N VAL A 64 -12.98 2.78 1.29
CA VAL A 64 -12.81 4.03 2.06
C VAL A 64 -11.52 4.01 2.88
N CYS A 65 -11.00 2.83 3.24
CA CYS A 65 -9.80 2.69 4.03
C CYS A 65 -8.58 3.33 3.36
N PRO A 66 -7.64 3.92 4.11
CA PRO A 66 -6.29 4.18 3.61
C PRO A 66 -5.71 2.91 2.96
N THR A 67 -5.15 3.03 1.75
CA THR A 67 -4.76 1.86 0.96
C THR A 67 -3.39 2.01 0.32
N ILE A 68 -2.61 0.93 0.40
CA ILE A 68 -1.33 0.78 -0.29
C ILE A 68 -1.46 -0.41 -1.24
N ALA A 69 -1.49 -0.16 -2.54
CA ALA A 69 -1.44 -1.21 -3.55
C ALA A 69 0.02 -1.56 -3.86
N ILE A 70 0.37 -2.85 -3.77
CA ILE A 70 1.70 -3.37 -4.08
C ILE A 70 1.61 -4.30 -5.29
N GLY A 71 2.55 -4.12 -6.23
CA GLY A 71 2.59 -4.85 -7.49
C GLY A 71 2.16 -3.97 -8.66
N GLY A 72 2.74 -4.26 -9.83
CA GLY A 72 2.51 -3.46 -11.03
C GLY A 72 1.08 -3.54 -11.56
N PRO A 73 0.67 -2.59 -12.43
CA PRO A 73 -0.69 -2.54 -12.99
C PRO A 73 -1.07 -3.78 -13.82
N GLY A 74 -0.08 -4.57 -14.26
CA GLY A 74 -0.33 -5.83 -14.98
C GLY A 74 -0.64 -7.02 -14.08
N VAL A 75 -0.41 -6.93 -12.76
CA VAL A 75 -0.58 -8.04 -11.82
C VAL A 75 -1.43 -7.69 -10.59
N ASN A 76 -1.79 -6.42 -10.41
CA ASN A 76 -2.68 -5.93 -9.36
C ASN A 76 -3.69 -4.96 -9.97
N ALA A 77 -4.97 -5.34 -9.99
CA ALA A 77 -6.02 -4.55 -10.63
C ALA A 77 -6.22 -3.18 -9.97
N VAL A 78 -6.06 -3.11 -8.64
CA VAL A 78 -6.14 -1.84 -7.89
C VAL A 78 -4.97 -0.93 -8.26
N ALA A 79 -3.76 -1.46 -8.39
CA ALA A 79 -2.64 -0.68 -8.91
C ALA A 79 -2.94 -0.16 -10.32
N GLY A 80 -3.53 -0.98 -11.21
CA GLY A 80 -3.98 -0.59 -12.55
C GLY A 80 -4.85 0.67 -12.57
N VAL A 81 -5.79 0.79 -11.63
CA VAL A 81 -6.63 1.99 -11.51
C VAL A 81 -5.87 3.17 -10.90
N LEU A 82 -5.02 2.92 -9.91
CA LEU A 82 -4.31 3.97 -9.19
C LEU A 82 -3.20 4.61 -10.02
N VAL A 83 -2.49 3.86 -10.86
CA VAL A 83 -1.40 4.40 -11.69
C VAL A 83 -1.86 5.46 -12.69
N GLU A 84 -3.12 5.40 -13.12
CA GLU A 84 -3.72 6.40 -14.03
C GLU A 84 -4.19 7.67 -13.29
N LYS A 85 -4.49 7.56 -11.99
CA LYS A 85 -5.08 8.64 -11.19
C LYS A 85 -4.07 9.39 -10.35
N LEU A 86 -3.08 8.69 -9.81
CA LEU A 86 -2.11 9.23 -8.87
C LEU A 86 -0.86 9.75 -9.59
N PRO A 87 -0.35 10.94 -9.23
CA PRO A 87 0.90 11.42 -9.78
C PRO A 87 2.08 10.59 -9.29
N VAL A 88 3.15 10.52 -10.09
CA VAL A 88 4.43 9.93 -9.66
C VAL A 88 5.08 10.85 -8.65
N TYR A 89 5.19 10.37 -7.41
CA TYR A 89 5.81 11.11 -6.32
C TYR A 89 7.31 10.81 -6.23
N LEU A 90 7.68 9.53 -6.34
CA LEU A 90 9.07 9.09 -6.39
C LEU A 90 9.25 8.05 -7.48
N SER A 91 10.31 8.19 -8.28
CA SER A 91 10.77 7.16 -9.21
C SER A 91 12.28 7.24 -9.37
N LYS A 92 12.90 6.13 -9.78
CA LYS A 92 14.34 6.05 -10.04
C LYS A 92 14.60 5.30 -11.34
N ASN A 93 15.16 6.01 -12.33
CA ASN A 93 15.56 5.44 -13.63
C ASN A 93 14.48 4.56 -14.30
N ASN A 94 13.19 4.88 -14.10
CA ASN A 94 12.05 4.06 -14.53
C ASN A 94 12.07 2.58 -14.08
N ARG A 95 12.79 2.26 -12.99
CA ARG A 95 12.81 0.91 -12.42
C ARG A 95 11.68 0.66 -11.46
N TYR A 96 11.33 1.69 -10.68
CA TYR A 96 10.23 1.65 -9.74
C TYR A 96 9.54 2.99 -9.61
N PHE A 97 8.32 2.91 -9.08
CA PHE A 97 7.39 4.02 -8.95
C PHE A 97 6.67 3.94 -7.60
N ILE A 98 6.61 5.08 -6.92
CA ILE A 98 5.71 5.36 -5.81
C ILE A 98 4.80 6.49 -6.28
N GLN A 99 3.51 6.20 -6.39
CA GLN A 99 2.49 7.15 -6.84
C GLN A 99 1.53 7.44 -5.69
N LEU A 100 1.32 8.72 -5.39
CA LEU A 100 0.49 9.19 -4.28
C LEU A 100 0.14 10.66 -4.43
N ASP A 101 -0.91 11.09 -3.75
CA ASP A 101 -1.18 12.51 -3.51
C ASP A 101 -0.22 13.02 -2.41
N LYS A 102 0.62 14.01 -2.73
CA LYS A 102 1.63 14.57 -1.81
C LYS A 102 1.04 15.16 -0.52
N ASP A 103 -0.22 15.59 -0.58
CA ASP A 103 -0.93 16.20 0.54
C ASP A 103 -1.80 15.14 1.25
N PHE A 104 -1.81 13.90 0.75
CA PHE A 104 -2.60 12.75 1.22
C PHE A 104 -4.10 13.06 1.35
N ILE A 105 -4.62 13.94 0.49
CA ILE A 105 -6.08 14.18 0.39
C ILE A 105 -6.75 12.88 -0.05
N ASP A 106 -6.19 12.24 -1.07
CA ASP A 106 -6.47 10.84 -1.38
C ASP A 106 -5.48 9.92 -0.66
N GLN A 107 -5.95 9.15 0.31
CA GLN A 107 -5.12 8.25 1.13
C GLN A 107 -4.83 6.93 0.41
N LYS A 108 -4.45 7.02 -0.87
CA LYS A 108 -4.14 5.91 -1.76
C LYS A 108 -2.72 6.03 -2.26
N ILE A 109 -2.01 4.92 -2.22
CA ILE A 109 -0.63 4.81 -2.66
C ILE A 109 -0.51 3.60 -3.57
N SER A 110 0.17 3.74 -4.70
CA SER A 110 0.59 2.62 -5.55
C SER A 110 2.10 2.50 -5.54
N ILE A 111 2.61 1.31 -5.25
CA ILE A 111 4.03 0.99 -5.13
C ILE A 111 4.35 -0.20 -6.04
N TRP A 112 5.20 -0.01 -7.04
CA TRP A 112 5.51 -1.05 -8.00
C TRP A 112 6.85 -0.85 -8.71
N GLY A 113 7.46 -1.95 -9.15
CA GLY A 113 8.64 -2.00 -9.99
C GLY A 113 8.40 -2.67 -11.33
N MET A 114 9.37 -2.52 -12.24
CA MET A 114 9.41 -3.23 -13.53
C MET A 114 9.65 -4.74 -13.37
N ASP A 115 10.21 -5.13 -12.22
CA ASP A 115 10.44 -6.51 -11.79
C ASP A 115 10.30 -6.62 -10.27
N ARG A 116 10.35 -7.85 -9.75
CA ARG A 116 10.16 -8.18 -8.33
C ARG A 116 11.17 -7.48 -7.43
N ASP A 117 12.44 -7.46 -7.85
CA ASP A 117 13.52 -6.83 -7.08
C ASP A 117 13.33 -5.31 -6.99
N SER A 118 12.86 -4.69 -8.08
CA SER A 118 12.58 -3.26 -8.13
C SER A 118 11.33 -2.90 -7.33
N THR A 119 10.31 -3.78 -7.27
CA THR A 119 9.18 -3.61 -6.33
C THR A 119 9.67 -3.65 -4.88
N ALA A 120 10.56 -4.58 -4.54
CA ALA A 120 11.15 -4.64 -3.20
C ALA A 120 11.96 -3.37 -2.87
N GLU A 121 12.82 -2.91 -3.78
CA GLU A 121 13.57 -1.64 -3.63
C GLU A 121 12.62 -0.47 -3.40
N SER A 122 11.51 -0.41 -4.12
CA SER A 122 10.54 0.68 -3.98
C SER A 122 9.88 0.75 -2.60
N ILE A 123 9.61 -0.41 -1.97
CA ILE A 123 9.06 -0.48 -0.60
C ILE A 123 10.14 -0.04 0.40
N GLU A 124 11.39 -0.47 0.21
CA GLU A 124 12.49 -0.01 1.05
C GLU A 124 12.64 1.52 0.96
N MET A 125 12.55 2.08 -0.24
CA MET A 125 12.62 3.52 -0.45
C MET A 125 11.40 4.26 0.12
N PHE A 126 10.20 3.67 0.04
CA PHE A 126 8.99 4.20 0.67
C PHE A 126 9.17 4.39 2.18
N ILE A 127 9.81 3.42 2.83
CA ILE A 127 10.12 3.46 4.27
C ILE A 127 11.28 4.42 4.55
N ALA A 128 12.42 4.24 3.87
CA ALA A 128 13.66 4.95 4.16
C ALA A 128 13.59 6.47 3.91
N ASN A 129 12.72 6.92 2.98
CA ASN A 129 12.51 8.35 2.72
C ASN A 129 11.45 8.99 3.64
N GLY A 130 10.93 8.26 4.64
CA GLY A 130 9.94 8.79 5.59
C GLY A 130 8.52 8.93 5.02
N ILE A 131 8.28 8.49 3.78
CA ILE A 131 6.97 8.60 3.12
C ILE A 131 5.93 7.77 3.89
N LEU A 132 6.32 6.58 4.36
CA LEU A 132 5.46 5.78 5.23
C LEU A 132 5.08 6.55 6.51
N ASP A 133 6.06 7.18 7.17
CA ASP A 133 5.81 7.88 8.43
C ASP A 133 4.88 9.08 8.25
N ASP A 134 5.01 9.81 7.14
CA ASP A 134 4.12 10.90 6.77
C ASP A 134 2.70 10.39 6.49
N PHE A 135 2.58 9.28 5.74
CA PHE A 135 1.28 8.65 5.50
C PHE A 135 0.60 8.22 6.81
N LEU A 136 1.32 7.51 7.69
CA LEU A 136 0.80 7.10 9.00
C LEU A 136 0.41 8.29 9.88
N LYS A 137 1.11 9.41 9.78
CA LYS A 137 0.77 10.65 10.48
C LYS A 137 -0.56 11.22 10.01
N THR A 138 -0.90 11.11 8.72
CA THR A 138 -2.19 11.61 8.22
C THR A 138 -3.39 10.80 8.70
N ILE A 139 -3.18 9.52 9.05
CA ILE A 139 -4.24 8.59 9.46
C ILE A 139 -4.40 8.56 10.98
N TRP A 140 -3.27 8.54 11.71
CA TRP A 140 -3.23 8.29 13.16
C TRP A 140 -2.55 9.38 13.98
N GLY A 141 -2.13 10.48 13.34
CA GLY A 141 -1.42 11.59 13.98
C GLY A 141 -2.30 12.70 14.53
#